data_AF-A0A368VI63-F1
#
_entry.id   AF-A0A368VI63-F1
#
_cell.length_a   1.000
_cell.length_b   1.000
_cell.length_c   1.000
_cell.angle_alpha   90.00
_cell.angle_beta   90.00
_cell.angle_gamma   90.00
#
_symmetry.space_group_name_H-M   'P 1'
#
loop_
_entity.id
_entity.type
_entity.pdbx_description
1 polymer ?
#
loop_
_entity_poly.entity_id
_entity_poly.type
_entity_poly.pdbx_seq_one_letter_code
_entity_poly.pdbx_strand_id
1 'polypeptide(L)'
;MSQMLYHAILPEYHEHNVSIDEVLKSGISHLTKSNYWYGNGGEVKLHLTNQFRPLGTPLWIDFKIAVGINLYPHKPRSFCFPVFSDKILVFDGDISMSIYDQAFYEDLKDTDEEALNFDTGKSIEHWIKLYWDSMLTLEEYNAKKTYPKPEVLIFEAIPKEIIQLCEV
;
A
#
# COMPACT_ATOMS: atom_id res chain seq x y z
N MET A 1 -3.00 3.79 -24.84
CA MET A 1 -4.08 3.79 -23.82
C MET A 1 -3.42 4.07 -22.48
N SER A 2 -3.96 4.95 -21.65
CA SER A 2 -3.44 5.15 -20.30
C SER A 2 -3.61 3.85 -19.50
N GLN A 3 -2.63 3.48 -18.69
CA GLN A 3 -2.74 2.34 -17.80
C GLN A 3 -3.88 2.56 -16.80
N MET A 4 -4.66 1.53 -16.53
CA MET A 4 -5.69 1.54 -15.50
C MET A 4 -5.11 1.00 -14.18
N LEU A 5 -5.59 1.57 -13.08
CA LEU A 5 -5.30 1.18 -11.72
C LEU A 5 -6.62 0.81 -11.04
N TYR A 6 -6.52 0.04 -9.95
CA TYR A 6 -7.70 -0.57 -9.33
C TYR A 6 -7.68 -0.41 -7.81
N HIS A 7 -8.86 -0.29 -7.22
CA HIS A 7 -9.05 -0.36 -5.77
C HIS A 7 -10.14 -1.40 -5.46
N ALA A 8 -9.91 -2.22 -4.44
CA ALA A 8 -10.72 -3.40 -4.17
C ALA A 8 -12.13 -3.00 -3.71
N ILE A 9 -13.12 -3.74 -4.19
CA ILE A 9 -14.46 -3.75 -3.61
C ILE A 9 -14.56 -5.03 -2.78
N LEU A 10 -14.61 -4.86 -1.46
CA LEU A 10 -14.69 -5.97 -0.52
C LEU A 10 -16.15 -6.40 -0.30
N PRO A 11 -16.42 -7.66 0.05
CA PRO A 11 -17.77 -8.11 0.38
C PRO A 11 -18.39 -7.33 1.54
N GLU A 12 -19.72 -7.19 1.59
CA GLU A 12 -20.42 -6.40 2.64
C GLU A 12 -20.15 -6.88 4.07
N TYR A 13 -19.84 -8.17 4.25
CA TYR A 13 -19.49 -8.75 5.54
C TYR A 13 -18.04 -8.47 5.97
N HIS A 14 -17.20 -7.94 5.08
CA HIS A 14 -15.81 -7.65 5.38
C HIS A 14 -15.70 -6.36 6.22
N GLU A 15 -14.86 -6.36 7.25
CA GLU A 15 -14.76 -5.23 8.18
C GLU A 15 -14.36 -3.92 7.48
N HIS A 16 -13.49 -3.99 6.46
CA HIS A 16 -13.06 -2.86 5.64
C HIS A 16 -13.99 -2.54 4.45
N ASN A 17 -15.18 -3.13 4.37
CA ASN A 17 -16.12 -2.79 3.30
C ASN A 17 -16.49 -1.29 3.31
N VAL A 18 -16.51 -0.71 2.11
CA VAL A 18 -17.07 0.62 1.86
C VAL A 18 -18.14 0.49 0.78
N SER A 19 -19.21 1.27 0.91
CA SER A 19 -20.27 1.27 -0.10
C SER A 19 -19.78 1.89 -1.41
N ILE A 20 -20.27 1.36 -2.54
CA ILE A 20 -20.00 1.91 -3.88
C ILE A 20 -20.42 3.38 -3.96
N ASP A 21 -21.59 3.71 -3.43
CA ASP A 21 -22.14 5.07 -3.45
C ASP A 21 -21.26 6.07 -2.71
N GLU A 22 -20.66 5.67 -1.59
CA GLU A 22 -19.74 6.51 -0.83
C GLU A 22 -18.49 6.84 -1.65
N VAL A 23 -17.88 5.83 -2.27
CA VAL A 23 -16.68 6.00 -3.10
C VAL A 23 -16.98 6.88 -4.32
N LEU A 24 -18.11 6.67 -4.99
CA LEU A 24 -18.50 7.48 -6.15
C LEU A 24 -18.90 8.92 -5.78
N LYS A 25 -19.25 9.21 -4.52
CA LYS A 25 -19.59 10.57 -4.05
C LYS A 25 -18.40 11.33 -3.48
N SER A 26 -17.45 10.62 -2.87
CA SER A 26 -16.37 11.21 -2.06
C SER A 26 -14.98 10.98 -2.63
N GLY A 27 -14.81 10.04 -3.55
CA GLY A 27 -13.50 9.59 -4.01
C GLY A 27 -12.90 8.56 -3.05
N ILE A 28 -11.61 8.27 -3.24
CA ILE A 28 -10.86 7.36 -2.35
C ILE A 28 -9.71 8.16 -1.72
N SER A 29 -9.56 8.07 -0.42
CA SER A 29 -8.49 8.70 0.34
C SER A 29 -7.94 7.72 1.38
N HIS A 30 -6.90 8.13 2.11
CA HIS A 30 -6.35 7.34 3.21
C HIS A 30 -7.38 7.02 4.32
N LEU A 31 -8.46 7.82 4.43
CA LEU A 31 -9.55 7.62 5.38
C LEU A 31 -10.66 6.69 4.85
N THR A 32 -10.65 6.35 3.56
CA THR A 32 -11.64 5.45 2.98
C THR A 32 -11.47 4.07 3.59
N LYS A 33 -12.56 3.47 4.09
CA LYS A 33 -12.49 2.25 4.89
C LYS A 33 -11.81 1.07 4.18
N SER A 34 -12.01 0.94 2.86
CA SER A 34 -11.36 -0.09 2.04
C SER A 34 -9.86 0.12 1.89
N ASN A 35 -9.33 1.30 2.18
CA ASN A 35 -7.88 1.53 2.17
C ASN A 35 -7.15 0.68 3.23
N TYR A 36 -7.80 0.41 4.37
CA TYR A 36 -7.24 -0.41 5.46
C TYR A 36 -7.05 -1.90 5.07
N TRP A 37 -7.57 -2.34 3.93
CA TRP A 37 -7.28 -3.66 3.37
C TRP A 37 -5.86 -3.76 2.78
N TYR A 38 -5.28 -2.63 2.40
CA TYR A 38 -3.99 -2.59 1.74
C TYR A 38 -2.85 -2.55 2.76
N GLY A 39 -1.75 -3.21 2.41
CA GLY A 39 -0.48 -3.03 3.10
C GLY A 39 0.07 -1.61 2.90
N ASN A 40 0.74 -1.12 3.93
CA ASN A 40 1.50 0.13 3.92
C ASN A 40 2.74 -0.06 4.82
N GLY A 41 3.74 -0.76 4.31
CA GLY A 41 4.95 -1.09 5.07
C GLY A 41 5.64 0.13 5.68
N GLY A 42 5.58 1.27 4.98
CA GLY A 42 6.14 2.54 5.45
C GLY A 42 5.44 3.12 6.69
N GLU A 43 4.18 2.79 6.95
CA GLU A 43 3.41 3.30 8.08
C GLU A 43 3.62 2.50 9.38
N VAL A 44 3.92 1.20 9.28
CA VAL A 44 3.96 0.25 10.40
C VAL A 44 4.81 0.76 11.58
N LYS A 45 6.04 1.21 11.32
CA LYS A 45 6.91 1.87 12.30
C LYS A 45 7.33 3.26 11.80
N LEU A 46 6.36 4.12 11.57
CA LEU A 46 6.55 5.43 10.91
C LEU A 46 7.71 6.27 11.47
N HIS A 47 7.99 6.21 12.78
CA HIS A 47 9.12 6.92 13.38
C HIS A 47 10.47 6.45 12.82
N LEU A 48 10.67 5.13 12.69
CA LEU A 48 11.86 4.56 12.06
C LEU A 48 11.85 4.79 10.55
N THR A 49 10.69 4.67 9.89
CA THR A 49 10.57 4.98 8.46
C THR A 49 11.02 6.41 8.15
N ASN A 50 10.63 7.38 8.98
CA ASN A 50 11.06 8.77 8.84
C ASN A 50 12.54 8.96 9.20
N GLN A 51 13.04 8.27 10.22
CA GLN A 51 14.45 8.32 10.62
C GLN A 51 15.38 7.80 9.52
N PHE A 52 14.98 6.74 8.81
CA PHE A 52 15.77 6.11 7.74
C PHE A 52 15.42 6.62 6.33
N ARG A 53 14.62 7.68 6.21
CA ARG A 53 14.29 8.29 4.92
C ARG A 53 15.57 8.72 4.19
N PRO A 54 15.81 8.24 2.96
CA PRO A 54 16.98 8.66 2.18
C PRO A 54 17.02 10.16 1.90
N LEU A 55 18.23 10.70 1.76
CA LEU A 55 18.42 12.08 1.32
C LEU A 55 17.92 12.25 -0.11
N GLY A 56 17.15 13.31 -0.36
CA GLY A 56 16.58 13.60 -1.68
C GLY A 56 15.23 12.93 -1.96
N THR A 57 14.71 12.11 -1.04
CA THR A 57 13.35 11.58 -1.13
C THR A 57 12.33 12.71 -1.22
N PRO A 58 11.39 12.69 -2.20
CA PRO A 58 10.40 13.75 -2.36
C PRO A 58 9.58 14.01 -1.08
N LEU A 59 9.40 15.30 -0.76
CA LEU A 59 8.70 15.72 0.47
C LEU A 59 7.21 15.36 0.50
N TRP A 60 6.60 15.15 -0.66
CA TRP A 60 5.19 14.75 -0.77
C TRP A 60 4.94 13.30 -0.36
N ILE A 61 6.00 12.48 -0.19
CA ILE A 61 5.86 11.12 0.31
C ILE A 61 5.54 11.21 1.80
N ASP A 62 4.30 10.89 2.15
CA ASP A 62 3.83 10.74 3.53
C ASP A 62 2.96 9.48 3.62
N PHE A 63 3.50 8.46 4.28
CA PHE A 63 2.83 7.17 4.43
C PHE A 63 1.52 7.27 5.22
N LYS A 64 1.28 8.32 6.01
CA LYS A 64 0.00 8.52 6.72
C LYS A 64 -1.17 8.83 5.78
N ILE A 65 -0.87 9.30 4.56
CA ILE A 65 -1.89 9.70 3.58
C ILE A 65 -1.87 8.81 2.33
N ALA A 66 -1.11 7.72 2.36
CA ALA A 66 -1.00 6.80 1.25
C ALA A 66 -2.32 6.05 1.00
N VAL A 67 -2.64 5.85 -0.27
CA VAL A 67 -3.77 5.06 -0.74
C VAL A 67 -3.25 3.83 -1.46
N GLY A 68 -3.61 2.65 -0.96
CA GLY A 68 -3.26 1.38 -1.57
C GLY A 68 -4.08 1.10 -2.82
N ILE A 69 -3.42 0.57 -3.84
CA ILE A 69 -4.04 0.24 -5.13
C ILE A 69 -3.47 -1.04 -5.72
N ASN A 70 -4.17 -1.60 -6.70
CA ASN A 70 -3.75 -2.78 -7.45
C ASN A 70 -3.45 -2.43 -8.90
N LEU A 71 -2.50 -3.15 -9.50
CA LEU A 71 -2.20 -3.09 -10.94
C LEU A 71 -3.15 -3.96 -11.77
N TYR A 72 -3.87 -4.87 -11.11
CA TYR A 72 -4.82 -5.79 -11.70
C TYR A 72 -6.14 -5.71 -10.94
N PRO A 73 -7.28 -5.95 -11.61
CA PRO A 73 -8.56 -5.83 -10.94
C PRO A 73 -8.77 -6.98 -9.94
N HIS A 74 -9.35 -6.64 -8.80
CA HIS A 74 -9.88 -7.59 -7.83
C HIS A 74 -11.24 -8.14 -8.32
N LYS A 75 -11.45 -9.45 -8.17
CA LYS A 75 -12.68 -10.13 -8.60
C LYS A 75 -13.75 -10.13 -7.50
N PRO A 76 -15.05 -10.06 -7.83
CA PRO A 76 -15.61 -9.95 -9.18
C PRO A 76 -15.66 -8.50 -9.71
N ARG A 77 -15.52 -7.51 -8.83
CA ARG A 77 -15.63 -6.08 -9.16
C ARG A 77 -14.53 -5.29 -8.47
N SER A 78 -14.11 -4.20 -9.11
CA SER A 78 -13.18 -3.23 -8.55
C SER A 78 -13.60 -1.82 -8.91
N PHE A 79 -13.21 -0.86 -8.09
CA PHE A 79 -13.08 0.51 -8.56
C PHE A 79 -11.89 0.57 -9.51
N CYS A 80 -12.02 1.30 -10.61
CA CYS A 80 -10.98 1.47 -11.61
C CYS A 80 -10.88 2.92 -12.05
N PHE A 81 -9.66 3.38 -12.31
CA PHE A 81 -9.36 4.75 -12.71
C PHE A 81 -8.05 4.77 -13.50
N PRO A 82 -7.86 5.71 -14.45
CA PRO A 82 -6.60 5.84 -15.16
C PRO A 82 -5.50 6.35 -14.22
N VAL A 83 -4.23 6.09 -14.57
CA VAL A 83 -3.10 6.82 -13.98
C VAL A 83 -3.34 8.32 -14.16
N PHE A 84 -3.42 9.07 -13.05
CA PHE A 84 -3.74 10.50 -13.04
C PHE A 84 -2.69 11.36 -12.31
N SER A 85 -1.73 10.73 -11.64
CA SER A 85 -0.70 11.38 -10.82
C SER A 85 0.65 10.69 -11.02
N ASP A 86 1.73 11.46 -10.86
CA ASP A 86 3.12 10.99 -10.78
C ASP A 86 3.52 10.57 -9.35
N LYS A 87 2.67 10.81 -8.34
CA LYS A 87 2.87 10.43 -6.93
C LYS A 87 2.49 8.99 -6.64
N ILE A 88 2.78 8.10 -7.58
CA ILE A 88 2.52 6.67 -7.48
C ILE A 88 3.86 5.96 -7.38
N LEU A 89 4.10 5.32 -6.25
CA LEU A 89 5.30 4.54 -6.00
C LEU A 89 4.96 3.08 -5.82
N VAL A 90 5.91 2.25 -6.22
CA VAL A 90 5.86 0.82 -6.09
C VAL A 90 6.99 0.38 -5.18
N PHE A 91 6.66 -0.46 -4.20
CA PHE A 91 7.59 -1.07 -3.26
C PHE A 91 7.54 -2.59 -3.40
N ASP A 92 8.56 -3.26 -2.87
CA ASP A 92 8.55 -4.71 -2.78
C ASP A 92 7.61 -5.17 -1.66
N GLY A 93 6.52 -5.83 -2.03
CA GLY A 93 5.52 -6.29 -1.07
C GLY A 93 5.99 -7.43 -0.17
N ASP A 94 7.00 -8.23 -0.58
CA ASP A 94 7.57 -9.24 0.31
C ASP A 94 8.41 -8.57 1.44
N ILE A 95 9.05 -7.44 1.14
CA ILE A 95 9.69 -6.60 2.17
C ILE A 95 8.63 -5.96 3.07
N SER A 96 7.54 -5.43 2.50
CA SER A 96 6.43 -4.88 3.29
C SER A 96 5.89 -5.90 4.29
N MET A 97 5.61 -7.13 3.84
CA MET A 97 5.19 -8.22 4.73
C MET A 97 6.22 -8.51 5.84
N SER A 98 7.52 -8.51 5.51
CA SER A 98 8.58 -8.72 6.51
C SER A 98 8.61 -7.60 7.57
N ILE A 99 8.25 -6.36 7.21
CA ILE A 99 8.08 -5.26 8.17
C ILE A 99 6.93 -5.56 9.14
N TYR A 100 5.77 -6.00 8.64
CA TYR A 100 4.64 -6.37 9.49
C TYR A 100 5.00 -7.50 10.46
N ASP A 101 5.57 -8.59 9.93
CA ASP A 101 5.95 -9.76 10.73
C ASP A 101 6.97 -9.37 11.81
N GLN A 102 8.03 -8.67 11.44
CA GLN A 102 9.06 -8.26 12.39
C GLN A 102 8.55 -7.26 13.42
N ALA A 103 7.66 -6.34 13.03
CA ALA A 103 7.04 -5.41 13.97
C ALA A 103 6.16 -6.14 14.99
N PHE A 104 5.37 -7.12 14.53
CA PHE A 104 4.55 -7.96 15.41
C PHE A 104 5.40 -8.75 16.40
N TYR A 105 6.47 -9.39 15.90
CA TYR A 105 7.44 -10.09 16.74
C TYR A 105 8.06 -9.16 17.80
N GLU A 106 8.62 -8.02 17.38
CA GLU A 106 9.30 -7.12 18.32
C GLU A 106 8.38 -6.53 19.38
N ASP A 107 7.11 -6.28 19.04
CA ASP A 107 6.12 -5.71 19.97
C ASP A 107 5.57 -6.74 20.97
N LEU A 108 5.50 -8.02 20.59
CA LEU A 108 4.74 -9.02 21.33
C LEU A 108 5.52 -10.26 21.78
N LYS A 109 6.78 -10.45 21.37
CA LYS A 109 7.59 -11.63 21.72
C LYS A 109 7.69 -11.96 23.21
N ASP A 110 7.51 -10.96 24.09
CA ASP A 110 7.58 -11.13 25.54
C ASP A 110 6.20 -11.44 26.18
N THR A 111 5.11 -11.31 25.41
CA THR A 111 3.72 -11.41 25.90
C THR A 111 2.85 -12.39 25.13
N ASP A 112 3.24 -12.76 23.91
CA ASP A 112 2.52 -13.66 23.01
C ASP A 112 3.51 -14.68 22.41
N GLU A 113 3.33 -15.97 22.75
CA GLU A 113 4.18 -17.04 22.23
C GLU A 113 4.04 -17.19 20.70
N GLU A 114 2.88 -16.84 20.13
CA GLU A 114 2.67 -16.91 18.68
C GLU A 114 3.55 -15.90 17.93
N ALA A 115 3.94 -14.80 18.58
CA ALA A 115 4.80 -13.77 18.01
C ALA A 115 6.16 -14.32 17.57
N LEU A 116 6.67 -15.38 18.21
CA LEU A 116 7.92 -16.04 17.83
C LEU A 116 7.89 -16.62 16.40
N ASN A 117 6.70 -16.94 15.87
CA ASN A 117 6.55 -17.42 14.49
C ASN A 117 6.75 -16.32 13.43
N PHE A 118 6.78 -15.06 13.86
CA PHE A 118 6.92 -13.89 12.99
C PHE A 118 8.34 -13.28 13.06
N ASP A 119 9.27 -13.91 13.79
CA ASP A 119 10.68 -13.49 13.75
C ASP A 119 11.27 -13.73 12.36
N THR A 120 11.61 -12.63 11.69
CA THR A 120 12.23 -12.66 10.36
C THR A 120 13.74 -12.90 10.40
N GLY A 121 14.33 -12.94 11.60
CA GLY A 121 15.77 -13.07 11.83
C GLY A 121 16.58 -11.81 11.52
N LYS A 122 15.91 -10.67 11.29
CA LYS A 122 16.50 -9.35 11.01
C LYS A 122 15.80 -8.28 11.84
N SER A 123 16.48 -7.18 12.15
CA SER A 123 15.83 -6.07 12.86
C SER A 123 14.82 -5.35 11.98
N ILE A 124 13.82 -4.72 12.60
CA ILE A 124 12.88 -3.86 11.89
C ILE A 124 13.57 -2.73 11.09
N GLU A 125 14.69 -2.19 11.60
CA GLU A 125 15.48 -1.16 10.91
C GLU A 125 16.08 -1.66 9.59
N HIS A 126 16.46 -2.94 9.53
CA HIS A 126 17.01 -3.56 8.33
C HIS A 126 15.94 -3.58 7.23
N TRP A 127 14.73 -4.03 7.56
CA TRP A 127 13.63 -4.10 6.61
C TRP A 127 13.16 -2.72 6.14
N ILE A 128 13.11 -1.74 7.03
CA ILE A 128 12.74 -0.37 6.66
C ILE A 128 13.74 0.24 5.67
N LYS A 129 15.04 0.01 5.85
CA LYS A 129 16.06 0.47 4.90
C LYS A 129 15.87 -0.20 3.54
N LEU A 130 15.69 -1.53 3.51
CA LEU A 130 15.43 -2.26 2.27
C LEU A 130 14.13 -1.81 1.59
N TYR A 131 13.11 -1.47 2.37
CA TYR A 131 11.84 -0.96 1.85
C TYR A 131 12.03 0.38 1.14
N TRP A 132 12.77 1.32 1.75
CA TRP A 132 13.18 2.55 1.06
C TRP A 132 14.00 2.29 -0.20
N ASP A 133 14.95 1.35 -0.14
CA ASP A 133 15.79 0.98 -1.29
C ASP A 133 14.98 0.29 -2.42
N SER A 134 13.81 -0.27 -2.11
CA SER A 134 12.90 -0.90 -3.07
C SER A 134 11.97 0.09 -3.79
N MET A 135 12.00 1.37 -3.42
CA MET A 135 11.11 2.38 -3.97
C MET A 135 11.37 2.59 -5.47
N LEU A 136 10.35 2.37 -6.30
CA LEU A 136 10.34 2.66 -7.73
C LEU A 136 9.17 3.57 -8.09
N THR A 137 9.33 4.37 -9.14
CA THR A 137 8.17 4.97 -9.80
C THR A 137 7.34 3.88 -10.50
N LEU A 138 6.05 4.17 -10.71
CA LEU A 138 5.20 3.26 -11.49
C LEU A 138 5.76 2.99 -12.90
N GLU A 139 6.34 3.99 -13.55
CA GLU A 139 6.96 3.84 -14.88
C GLU A 139 8.16 2.87 -14.85
N GLU A 140 9.10 3.06 -13.92
CA GLU A 140 10.26 2.19 -13.77
C GLU A 140 9.86 0.75 -13.45
N TYR A 141 8.87 0.59 -12.57
CA TYR A 141 8.32 -0.72 -12.25
C TYR A 141 7.69 -1.37 -13.48
N ASN A 142 6.93 -0.63 -14.28
CA ASN A 142 6.31 -1.19 -15.49
C ASN A 142 7.32 -1.64 -16.54
N ALA A 143 8.47 -0.98 -16.64
CA ALA A 143 9.53 -1.34 -17.56
C ALA A 143 10.24 -2.66 -17.18
N LYS A 144 10.36 -2.96 -15.88
CA LYS A 144 11.18 -4.08 -15.38
C LYS A 144 10.38 -5.20 -14.70
N LYS A 145 9.23 -4.88 -14.12
CA LYS A 145 8.38 -5.77 -13.30
C LYS A 145 9.18 -6.52 -12.22
N THR A 146 9.98 -5.76 -11.47
CA THR A 146 11.02 -6.27 -10.56
C THR A 146 10.46 -7.07 -9.37
N TYR A 147 9.21 -6.84 -8.96
CA TYR A 147 8.59 -7.45 -7.78
C TYR A 147 7.40 -8.33 -8.20
N PRO A 148 7.37 -9.63 -7.84
CA PRO A 148 6.23 -10.49 -8.11
C PRO A 148 4.95 -10.05 -7.39
N LYS A 149 5.11 -9.50 -6.17
CA LYS A 149 4.02 -8.96 -5.34
C LYS A 149 4.31 -7.50 -5.00
N PRO A 150 4.02 -6.55 -5.88
CA PRO A 150 4.26 -5.14 -5.60
C PRO A 150 3.25 -4.61 -4.57
N GLU A 151 3.74 -3.81 -3.62
CA GLU A 151 2.89 -2.88 -2.88
C GLU A 151 2.85 -1.55 -3.66
N VAL A 152 1.65 -1.11 -4.05
CA VAL A 152 1.50 0.10 -4.88
C VAL A 152 0.71 1.14 -4.12
N LEU A 153 1.32 2.30 -3.90
CA LEU A 153 0.79 3.39 -3.09
C LEU A 153 0.69 4.66 -3.92
N ILE A 154 -0.44 5.35 -3.79
CA ILE A 154 -0.65 6.71 -4.29
C ILE A 154 -0.60 7.67 -3.10
N PHE A 155 0.24 8.70 -3.16
CA PHE A 155 0.41 9.67 -2.07
C PHE A 155 -0.51 10.89 -2.22
N GLU A 156 -1.70 10.67 -2.78
CA GLU A 156 -2.79 11.64 -2.86
C GLU A 156 -4.14 10.94 -3.03
N ALA A 157 -5.23 11.66 -2.74
CA ALA A 157 -6.57 11.14 -2.89
C ALA A 157 -6.96 10.96 -4.36
N ILE A 158 -7.73 9.91 -4.65
CA ILE A 158 -8.26 9.61 -5.97
C ILE A 158 -9.59 10.37 -6.15
N PRO A 159 -9.68 11.31 -7.11
CA PRO A 159 -10.89 12.08 -7.34
C PRO A 159 -12.05 11.19 -7.80
N LYS A 160 -13.25 11.45 -7.30
CA LYS A 160 -14.45 10.70 -7.70
C LYS A 160 -14.77 10.79 -9.19
N GLU A 161 -14.38 11.88 -9.84
CA GLU A 161 -14.69 12.18 -11.25
C GLU A 161 -14.03 11.18 -12.21
N ILE A 162 -12.96 10.51 -11.76
CA ILE A 162 -12.20 9.55 -12.57
C ILE A 162 -12.46 8.09 -12.17
N ILE A 163 -13.23 7.85 -11.10
CA ILE A 163 -13.51 6.50 -10.60
C ILE A 163 -14.69 5.90 -11.37
N GLN A 164 -14.49 4.67 -11.81
CA GLN A 164 -15.50 3.85 -12.46
C GLN A 164 -15.56 2.49 -11.79
N LEU A 165 -16.62 1.74 -12.10
CA LEU A 165 -16.81 0.37 -11.67
C LEU A 165 -16.42 -0.57 -12.80
N CYS A 166 -15.44 -1.44 -12.54
CA CYS A 166 -15.00 -2.46 -13.46
C CYS A 166 -15.45 -3.84 -12.98
N GLU A 167 -16.07 -4.60 -13.88
CA GLU A 167 -16.42 -6.02 -13.68
C GLU A 167 -15.39 -6.90 -14.40
N VAL A 168 -15.03 -8.04 -13.81
CA VAL A 168 -13.94 -8.93 -14.26
C VAL A 168 -14.44 -10.33 -14.56
#